data_AF-A0A258C2V7-F1
#
_entry.id   AF-A0A258C2V7-F1
#
_cell.length_a   1.000
_cell.length_b   1.000
_cell.length_c   1.000
_cell.angle_alpha   90.00
_cell.angle_beta   90.00
_cell.angle_gamma   90.00
#
_symmetry.space_group_name_H-M   'P 1'
#
loop_
_entity.id
_entity.type
_entity.pdbx_description
1 polymer ?
#
loop_
_entity_poly.entity_id
_entity_poly.type
_entity_poly.pdbx_seq_one_letter_code
_entity_poly.pdbx_strand_id
1 'polypeptide(L)'
;MVKEIRTLFSDAAIRNFRDETLTGELTKLHLPLVHRNKVIAAIKPLAFDQAEPSAILDHCEQWVIRLARAEREGILKLENVLIPVTAPYSEQTPGQRKAVDAARQIILKNRLPLVEFEQTDKITAFAQQFS
;
A
#
# COMPACT_ATOMS: atom_id res chain seq x y z
N MET A 1 -10.92 2.86 -3.16
CA MET A 1 -10.17 2.25 -2.03
C MET A 1 -9.86 3.21 -0.87
N VAL A 2 -9.15 4.33 -1.09
CA VAL A 2 -8.72 5.20 0.05
C VAL A 2 -9.91 5.75 0.83
N LYS A 3 -10.97 6.17 0.14
CA LYS A 3 -12.20 6.69 0.78
C LYS A 3 -12.84 5.62 1.68
N GLU A 4 -12.91 4.39 1.19
CA GLU A 4 -13.48 3.24 1.88
C GLU A 4 -12.63 2.86 3.11
N ILE A 5 -11.30 2.90 3.01
CA ILE A 5 -10.43 2.70 4.18
C ILE A 5 -10.64 3.82 5.21
N ARG A 6 -10.83 5.07 4.78
CA ARG A 6 -11.16 6.17 5.71
C ARG A 6 -12.51 5.97 6.40
N THR A 7 -13.50 5.43 5.71
CA THR A 7 -14.78 5.05 6.31
C THR A 7 -14.59 3.93 7.32
N LEU A 8 -13.89 2.84 6.97
CA LEU A 8 -13.55 1.74 7.88
C LEU A 8 -12.85 2.24 9.15
N PHE A 9 -11.93 3.19 9.02
CA PHE A 9 -11.22 3.78 10.15
C PHE A 9 -12.12 4.63 11.01
N SER A 10 -13.04 5.39 10.41
CA SER A 10 -14.02 6.18 11.15
C SER A 10 -14.93 5.28 12.00
N ASP A 11 -15.43 4.18 11.42
CA ASP A 11 -16.29 3.21 12.10
C ASP A 11 -15.54 2.46 13.22
N ALA A 12 -14.24 2.21 13.03
CA ALA A 12 -13.35 1.61 14.03
C ALA A 12 -12.74 2.61 15.03
N ALA A 13 -13.16 3.88 15.01
CA ALA A 13 -12.64 4.97 15.83
C ALA A 13 -11.13 5.28 15.69
N ILE A 14 -10.52 4.92 14.55
CA ILE A 14 -9.13 5.19 14.18
C ILE A 14 -9.04 6.57 13.51
N ARG A 15 -8.36 7.54 14.13
CA ARG A 15 -8.33 8.96 13.66
C ARG A 15 -6.93 9.52 13.39
N ASN A 16 -5.93 8.68 13.55
CA ASN A 16 -4.50 9.01 13.58
C ASN A 16 -3.79 8.79 12.22
N PHE A 17 -4.49 8.25 11.21
CA PHE A 17 -4.00 8.13 9.83
C PHE A 17 -4.49 9.27 8.95
N ARG A 18 -3.57 10.01 8.34
CA ARG A 18 -3.86 11.21 7.54
C ARG A 18 -3.12 11.17 6.21
N ASP A 19 -3.56 12.01 5.29
CA ASP A 19 -2.78 12.28 4.09
C ASP A 19 -1.51 13.04 4.48
N GLU A 20 -0.33 12.54 4.07
CA GLU A 20 0.94 13.17 4.40
C GLU A 20 1.97 12.96 3.31
N THR A 21 2.84 13.96 3.13
CA THR A 21 4.03 13.83 2.28
C THR A 21 5.27 13.69 3.12
N LEU A 22 5.90 12.52 3.03
CA LEU A 22 7.18 12.24 3.66
C LEU A 22 8.30 12.73 2.74
N THR A 23 9.11 13.66 3.25
CA THR A 23 10.18 14.30 2.48
C THR A 23 11.53 13.87 3.04
N GLY A 24 12.38 13.31 2.18
CA GLY A 24 13.80 13.09 2.42
C GLY A 24 14.66 14.00 1.54
N GLU A 25 15.95 13.70 1.47
CA GLU A 25 16.92 14.43 0.66
C GLU A 25 16.78 14.08 -0.84
N LEU A 26 16.51 12.81 -1.14
CA LEU A 26 16.45 12.28 -2.51
C LEU A 26 15.04 11.85 -2.93
N THR A 27 14.12 11.71 -1.98
CA THR A 27 12.75 11.26 -2.25
C THR A 27 11.70 12.15 -1.63
N LYS A 28 10.62 12.36 -2.37
CA LYS A 28 9.37 12.92 -1.86
C LYS A 28 8.26 11.91 -2.09
N LEU A 29 7.70 11.41 -0.99
CA LEU A 29 6.77 10.31 -0.99
C LEU A 29 5.44 10.76 -0.38
N HIS A 30 4.45 10.98 -1.25
CA HIS A 30 3.09 11.28 -0.85
C HIS A 30 2.32 9.97 -0.61
N LEU A 31 1.74 9.84 0.57
CA LEU A 31 0.99 8.67 1.01
C LEU A 31 -0.37 9.09 1.58
N PRO A 32 -1.45 8.39 1.19
CA PRO A 32 -2.80 8.82 1.55
C PRO A 32 -3.14 8.57 3.03
N LEU A 33 -2.49 7.61 3.66
CA LEU A 33 -2.78 7.15 5.01
C LEU A 33 -1.46 6.95 5.73
N VAL A 34 -1.06 7.93 6.51
CA VAL A 34 0.16 7.96 7.31
C VAL A 34 -0.20 8.24 8.74
N HIS A 35 0.33 7.43 9.64
CA HIS A 35 0.40 7.72 11.06
C HIS A 35 1.84 8.02 11.44
N ARG A 36 2.06 9.20 12.02
CA ARG A 36 3.38 9.65 12.47
C ARG A 36 3.38 9.81 13.99
N ASN A 37 4.12 8.94 14.66
CA ASN A 37 4.41 9.03 16.09
C ASN A 37 5.87 8.58 16.32
N LYS A 38 6.16 7.76 17.35
CA LYS A 38 7.49 7.17 17.58
C LYS A 38 8.02 6.40 16.37
N VAL A 39 7.12 5.80 15.59
CA VAL A 39 7.40 5.17 14.30
C VAL A 39 6.43 5.71 13.26
N ILE A 40 6.84 5.73 12.00
CA ILE A 40 5.96 6.02 10.87
C ILE A 40 5.34 4.71 10.39
N ALA A 41 4.01 4.67 10.39
CA ALA A 41 3.22 3.62 9.78
C ALA A 41 2.41 4.20 8.62
N ALA A 42 2.29 3.45 7.53
CA ALA A 42 1.56 3.90 6.37
C ALA A 42 0.75 2.80 5.72
N ILE A 43 -0.27 3.20 4.97
CA ILE A 43 -1.08 2.31 4.16
C ILE A 43 -1.13 2.88 2.76
N LYS A 44 -0.66 2.09 1.78
CA LYS A 44 -0.68 2.48 0.38
C LYS A 44 -1.48 1.45 -0.42
N PRO A 45 -2.78 1.72 -0.65
CA PRO A 45 -3.59 0.86 -1.51
C PRO A 45 -3.07 0.88 -2.95
N LEU A 46 -3.07 -0.29 -3.60
CA LEU A 46 -2.76 -0.46 -5.02
C LEU A 46 -3.92 -1.19 -5.71
N ALA A 47 -4.49 -0.55 -6.72
CA ALA A 47 -5.48 -1.18 -7.59
C ALA A 47 -4.80 -1.64 -8.86
N PHE A 48 -4.94 -2.92 -9.19
CA PHE A 48 -4.41 -3.51 -10.42
C PHE A 48 -5.51 -3.60 -11.49
N ASP A 49 -6.07 -2.44 -11.82
CA ASP A 49 -7.14 -2.24 -12.79
C ASP A 49 -6.63 -1.80 -14.18
N GLN A 50 -5.31 -1.82 -14.38
CA GLN A 50 -4.71 -1.42 -15.65
C GLN A 50 -5.05 -2.43 -16.76
N ALA A 51 -5.31 -1.90 -17.96
CA ALA A 51 -5.69 -2.70 -19.12
C ALA A 51 -4.55 -3.65 -19.57
N GLU A 52 -3.32 -3.13 -19.61
CA GLU A 52 -2.15 -3.89 -20.06
C GLU A 52 -1.44 -4.60 -18.90
N PRO A 53 -1.08 -5.89 -19.03
CA PRO A 53 -0.33 -6.63 -18.01
C PRO A 53 1.00 -5.97 -17.61
N SER A 54 1.72 -5.36 -18.56
CA SER A 54 2.96 -4.62 -18.27
C SER A 54 2.70 -3.41 -17.37
N ALA A 55 1.62 -2.66 -17.62
CA ALA A 55 1.28 -1.49 -16.83
C ALA A 55 0.96 -1.83 -15.36
N ILE A 56 0.40 -3.02 -15.10
CA ILE A 56 0.20 -3.54 -13.73
C ILE A 56 1.55 -3.70 -13.02
N LEU A 57 2.53 -4.32 -13.71
CA LEU A 57 3.86 -4.55 -13.17
C LEU A 57 4.61 -3.24 -12.95
N ASP A 58 4.63 -2.36 -13.96
CA ASP A 58 5.31 -1.06 -13.89
C ASP A 58 4.76 -0.22 -12.73
N HIS A 59 3.44 -0.20 -12.55
CA HIS A 59 2.80 0.50 -11.44
C HIS A 59 3.26 -0.04 -10.09
N CYS A 60 3.29 -1.37 -9.93
CA CYS A 60 3.76 -2.04 -8.72
C CYS A 60 5.23 -1.72 -8.44
N GLU A 61 6.11 -1.94 -9.43
CA GLU A 61 7.56 -1.75 -9.29
C GLU A 61 7.90 -0.30 -8.98
N GLN A 62 7.24 0.66 -9.61
CA GLN A 62 7.44 2.08 -9.32
C GLN A 62 7.16 2.39 -7.84
N TRP A 63 6.07 1.88 -7.26
CA TRP A 63 5.76 2.09 -5.85
C TRP A 63 6.76 1.40 -4.92
N VAL A 64 7.13 0.16 -5.22
CA VAL A 64 8.12 -0.60 -4.44
C VAL A 64 9.47 0.12 -4.43
N ILE A 65 9.94 0.62 -5.58
CA ILE A 65 11.20 1.37 -5.68
C ILE A 65 11.13 2.67 -4.86
N ARG A 66 10.01 3.40 -4.92
CA ARG A 66 9.83 4.65 -4.15
C ARG A 66 9.86 4.40 -2.65
N LEU A 67 9.19 3.33 -2.20
CA LEU A 67 9.17 2.93 -0.79
C LEU A 67 10.55 2.47 -0.32
N ALA A 68 11.24 1.65 -1.12
CA ALA A 68 12.59 1.19 -0.80
C ALA A 68 13.60 2.34 -0.71
N ARG A 69 13.47 3.38 -1.56
CA ARG A 69 14.28 4.61 -1.44
C ARG A 69 13.98 5.35 -0.14
N ALA A 70 12.70 5.50 0.22
CA ALA A 70 12.32 6.14 1.48
C ALA A 70 12.85 5.38 2.71
N GLU A 71 12.88 4.04 2.67
CA GLU A 71 13.50 3.25 3.73
C GLU A 71 15.02 3.47 3.81
N ARG A 72 15.73 3.50 2.68
CA ARG A 72 17.19 3.76 2.66
C ARG A 72 17.56 5.14 3.21
N GLU A 73 16.68 6.12 3.04
CA GLU A 73 16.82 7.45 3.62
C GLU A 73 16.37 7.53 5.10
N GLY A 74 15.94 6.41 5.69
CA GLY A 74 15.49 6.36 7.09
C GLY A 74 14.14 7.02 7.35
N ILE A 75 13.36 7.30 6.30
CA ILE A 75 12.08 8.02 6.39
C ILE A 75 10.99 7.11 6.99
N LEU A 76 10.99 5.84 6.62
CA LEU A 76 10.05 4.82 7.10
C LEU A 76 10.72 3.45 7.11
N LYS A 77 10.04 2.44 7.65
CA LYS A 77 10.43 1.03 7.48
C LYS A 77 9.39 0.32 6.62
N LEU A 78 9.81 -0.51 5.67
CA LEU A 78 8.89 -1.22 4.77
C LEU A 78 7.95 -2.15 5.54
N GLU A 79 8.40 -2.73 6.65
CA GLU A 79 7.58 -3.56 7.55
C GLU A 79 6.37 -2.80 8.15
N ASN A 80 6.45 -1.47 8.22
CA ASN A 80 5.38 -0.59 8.71
C ASN A 80 4.57 0.04 7.57
N VAL A 81 4.64 -0.51 6.35
CA VAL A 81 3.85 -0.05 5.21
C VAL A 81 2.96 -1.18 4.70
N LEU A 82 1.67 -1.11 5.00
CA LEU A 82 0.70 -2.08 4.50
C LEU A 82 0.29 -1.72 3.06
N ILE A 83 0.26 -2.74 2.20
CA ILE A 83 -0.19 -2.64 0.81
C ILE A 83 -1.50 -3.44 0.62
N PRO A 84 -2.67 -2.80 0.78
CA PRO A 84 -3.94 -3.38 0.35
C PRO A 84 -4.00 -3.43 -1.17
N VAL A 85 -4.22 -4.61 -1.73
CA VAL A 85 -4.35 -4.81 -3.17
C VAL A 85 -5.78 -5.15 -3.57
N THR A 86 -6.20 -4.72 -4.76
CA THR A 86 -7.44 -5.18 -5.39
C THR A 86 -7.19 -5.46 -6.86
N ALA A 87 -7.90 -6.45 -7.39
CA ALA A 87 -7.90 -6.80 -8.80
C ALA A 87 -9.35 -6.96 -9.27
N PRO A 88 -9.74 -6.49 -10.46
CA PRO A 88 -11.07 -6.76 -11.00
C PRO A 88 -11.19 -8.24 -11.40
N TYR A 89 -11.56 -9.10 -10.44
CA TYR A 89 -11.61 -10.55 -10.62
C TYR A 89 -12.54 -11.02 -11.75
N SER A 90 -13.59 -10.26 -12.08
CA SER A 90 -14.62 -10.65 -13.04
C SER A 90 -14.26 -10.44 -14.51
N GLU A 91 -13.21 -9.67 -14.85
CA GLU A 91 -12.95 -9.24 -16.23
C GLU A 91 -11.49 -9.40 -16.68
N GLN A 92 -10.63 -9.99 -15.84
CA GLN A 92 -9.22 -10.12 -16.20
C GLN A 92 -8.96 -11.17 -17.28
N THR A 93 -8.13 -10.79 -18.25
CA THR A 93 -7.49 -11.73 -19.17
C THR A 93 -6.48 -12.63 -18.42
N PRO A 94 -6.10 -13.80 -18.98
CA PRO A 94 -5.05 -14.62 -18.40
C PRO A 94 -3.72 -13.88 -18.19
N GLY A 95 -3.40 -12.91 -19.08
CA GLY A 95 -2.20 -12.08 -18.95
C GLY A 95 -2.27 -11.14 -17.75
N GLN A 96 -3.40 -10.48 -17.54
CA GLN A 96 -3.60 -9.60 -16.38
C GLN A 96 -3.53 -10.38 -15.07
N ARG A 97 -4.15 -11.57 -14.98
CA ARG A 97 -4.04 -12.43 -13.78
C ARG A 97 -2.58 -12.75 -13.45
N LYS A 98 -1.79 -13.16 -14.44
CA LYS A 98 -0.35 -13.44 -14.25
C LYS A 98 0.41 -12.20 -13.78
N ALA A 99 0.10 -11.03 -14.33
CA ALA A 99 0.73 -9.78 -13.91
C ALA A 99 0.37 -9.39 -12.48
N VAL A 100 -0.89 -9.56 -12.06
CA VAL A 100 -1.30 -9.34 -10.67
C VAL A 100 -0.57 -10.28 -9.72
N ASP A 101 -0.50 -11.58 -10.06
CA ASP A 101 0.21 -12.55 -9.22
C ASP A 101 1.69 -12.21 -9.12
N ALA A 102 2.33 -11.82 -10.23
CA ALA A 102 3.71 -11.36 -10.23
C ALA A 102 3.89 -10.06 -9.40
N ALA A 103 2.97 -9.09 -9.49
CA ALA A 103 2.99 -7.88 -8.67
C ALA A 103 2.91 -8.20 -7.17
N ARG A 104 2.01 -9.12 -6.76
CA ARG A 104 1.93 -9.61 -5.38
C ARG A 104 3.27 -10.22 -4.92
N GLN A 105 3.90 -11.02 -5.76
CA GLN A 105 5.21 -11.61 -5.46
C GLN A 105 6.31 -10.56 -5.33
N ILE A 106 6.30 -9.51 -6.16
CA ILE A 106 7.25 -8.39 -6.06
C ILE A 106 7.11 -7.68 -4.70
N ILE A 107 5.89 -7.39 -4.27
CA ILE A 107 5.61 -6.73 -2.99
C ILE A 107 6.15 -7.58 -1.83
N LEU A 108 5.80 -8.87 -1.79
CA LEU A 108 6.23 -9.79 -0.73
C LEU A 108 7.76 -9.97 -0.71
N LYS A 109 8.41 -10.11 -1.87
CA LYS A 109 9.88 -10.21 -1.97
C LYS A 109 10.61 -8.98 -1.43
N ASN A 110 9.97 -7.81 -1.50
CA ASN A 110 10.49 -6.56 -0.96
C ASN A 110 10.07 -6.31 0.50
N ARG A 111 9.58 -7.34 1.20
CA ARG A 111 9.24 -7.30 2.64
C ARG A 111 8.14 -6.29 3.00
N LEU A 112 7.29 -5.95 2.03
CA LEU A 112 6.10 -5.14 2.26
C LEU A 112 4.94 -6.05 2.68
N PRO A 113 4.32 -5.80 3.85
CA PRO A 113 3.07 -6.45 4.21
C PRO A 113 2.00 -6.24 3.14
N LEU A 114 1.38 -7.33 2.68
CA LEU A 114 0.34 -7.33 1.66
C LEU A 114 -0.94 -7.98 2.19
N VAL A 115 -2.08 -7.39 1.88
CA VAL A 115 -3.41 -7.93 2.15
C VAL A 115 -4.31 -7.69 0.96
N GLU A 116 -5.30 -8.55 0.74
CA GLU A 116 -6.39 -8.24 -0.18
C GLU A 116 -7.28 -7.15 0.45
N PHE A 117 -7.81 -6.26 -0.36
CA PHE A 117 -8.60 -5.13 0.11
C PHE A 117 -9.87 -5.56 0.87
N GLU A 118 -10.43 -6.71 0.51
CA GLU A 118 -11.57 -7.35 1.15
C GLU A 118 -11.27 -7.79 2.59
N GLN A 119 -9.99 -7.92 2.97
CA GLN A 119 -9.55 -8.26 4.32
C GLN A 119 -9.54 -7.00 5.21
N THR A 120 -10.71 -6.36 5.31
CA THR A 120 -10.89 -5.09 6.04
C THR A 120 -10.56 -5.22 7.52
N ASP A 121 -10.75 -6.40 8.09
CA ASP A 121 -10.33 -6.79 9.44
C ASP A 121 -8.81 -6.65 9.61
N LYS A 122 -8.02 -7.13 8.65
CA LYS A 122 -6.55 -7.03 8.68
C LYS A 122 -6.06 -5.60 8.49
N ILE A 123 -6.71 -4.83 7.61
CA ILE A 123 -6.38 -3.41 7.40
C ILE A 123 -6.61 -2.63 8.69
N THR A 124 -7.73 -2.88 9.36
CA THR A 124 -8.09 -2.24 10.64
C THR A 124 -7.14 -2.68 11.75
N ALA A 125 -6.86 -3.98 11.86
CA ALA A 125 -5.94 -4.54 12.85
C ALA A 125 -4.52 -3.95 12.71
N PHE A 126 -4.02 -3.79 11.48
CA PHE A 126 -2.75 -3.12 11.23
C PHE A 126 -2.75 -1.68 11.76
N ALA A 127 -3.79 -0.90 11.46
CA ALA A 127 -3.86 0.50 11.93
C ALA A 127 -4.02 0.62 13.46
N GLN A 128 -4.72 -0.31 14.10
CA GLN A 128 -4.89 -0.35 15.56
C GLN A 128 -3.58 -0.59 16.31
N GLN A 129 -2.59 -1.26 15.71
CA GLN A 129 -1.27 -1.45 16.33
C GLN A 129 -0.52 -0.12 16.59
N PHE A 130 -0.93 0.95 15.91
CA PHE A 130 -0.31 2.28 15.99
C PHE A 130 -1.25 3.36 16.55
N SER A 131 -2.46 2.98 16.97
CA SER A 131 -3.49 3.91 17.46
C SER A 131 -3.45 4.14 18.96
#